data_AF-A0A955QHJ6-F1
#
_entry.id   AF-A0A955QHJ6-F1
#
_cell.length_a   1.000
_cell.length_b   1.000
_cell.length_c   1.000
_cell.angle_alpha   90.00
_cell.angle_beta   90.00
_cell.angle_gamma   90.00
#
_symmetry.space_group_name_H-M   'P 1'
#
loop_
_entity.id
_entity.type
_entity.pdbx_description
1 polymer ?
#
loop_
_entity_poly.entity_id
_entity_poly.type
_entity_poly.pdbx_seq_one_letter_code
_entity_poly.pdbx_strand_id
1 'polypeptide(L)'
;MNAITAQDLLSAADYEQQRTEIRQRIIALKKRRRLAVGNLVTLVFENRETLLFQTQEMIRTERIVDPQKIQEELDVYNALLPQAG
;
A
#
# COMPACT_ATOMS: atom_id res chain seq x y z
N MET A 1 9.79 9.60 -6.24
CA MET A 1 9.89 8.78 -5.00
C MET A 1 10.57 7.47 -5.35
N ASN A 2 11.20 6.79 -4.39
CA ASN A 2 11.80 5.47 -4.67
C ASN A 2 10.70 4.42 -4.81
N ALA A 3 10.85 3.53 -5.80
CA ALA A 3 9.96 2.39 -5.99
C ALA A 3 9.89 1.52 -4.71
N ILE A 4 8.76 0.83 -4.56
CA ILE A 4 8.60 -0.21 -3.55
C ILE A 4 9.21 -1.49 -4.13
N THR A 5 10.08 -2.14 -3.36
CA THR A 5 10.73 -3.40 -3.76
C THR A 5 10.35 -4.51 -2.80
N ALA A 6 10.71 -5.75 -3.15
CA ALA A 6 10.52 -6.90 -2.28
C ALA A 6 11.21 -6.74 -0.91
N GLN A 7 12.26 -5.93 -0.80
CA GLN A 7 12.95 -5.65 0.46
C GLN A 7 12.14 -4.75 1.41
N ASP A 8 11.15 -4.00 0.89
CA ASP A 8 10.23 -3.22 1.70
C ASP A 8 9.09 -4.07 2.27
N LEU A 9 8.89 -5.30 1.75
CA LEU A 9 7.83 -6.19 2.18
C LEU A 9 8.25 -6.96 3.44
N LEU A 10 7.35 -7.03 4.40
CA LEU A 10 7.47 -7.91 5.56
C LEU A 10 7.07 -9.33 5.17
N SER A 11 7.66 -10.32 5.84
CA SER A 11 7.20 -11.71 5.72
C SER A 11 5.73 -11.82 6.15
N ALA A 12 5.01 -12.86 5.69
CA ALA A 12 3.62 -13.05 6.06
C ALA A 12 3.41 -13.13 7.59
N ALA A 13 4.35 -13.76 8.31
CA ALA A 13 4.30 -13.87 9.76
C ALA A 13 4.53 -12.51 10.45
N ASP A 14 5.58 -11.79 10.04
CA ASP A 14 5.90 -10.47 10.63
C ASP A 14 4.80 -9.45 10.31
N TYR A 15 4.25 -9.51 9.09
CA TYR A 15 3.16 -8.63 8.69
C TYR A 15 1.92 -8.90 9.53
N GLU A 16 1.52 -10.16 9.75
CA GLU A 16 0.33 -10.48 10.57
C GLU A 16 0.48 -9.98 12.02
N GLN A 17 1.67 -10.11 12.60
CA GLN A 17 1.96 -9.60 13.96
C GLN A 17 1.81 -8.07 14.05
N GLN A 18 2.27 -7.34 13.03
CA GLN A 18 2.31 -5.86 13.03
C GLN A 18 1.08 -5.23 12.36
N ARG A 19 0.25 -6.02 11.68
CA ARG A 19 -0.81 -5.55 10.78
C ARG A 19 -1.75 -4.55 11.43
N THR A 20 -2.17 -4.81 12.67
CA THR A 20 -3.11 -3.94 13.38
C THR A 20 -2.55 -2.53 13.57
N GLU A 21 -1.27 -2.43 13.97
CA GLU A 21 -0.59 -1.15 14.17
C GLU A 21 -0.37 -0.43 12.83
N ILE A 22 0.13 -1.14 11.83
CA ILE A 22 0.35 -0.61 10.47
C ILE A 22 -0.98 -0.06 9.92
N ARG A 23 -2.08 -0.82 10.04
CA ARG A 23 -3.40 -0.40 9.57
C ARG A 23 -3.87 0.87 10.28
N GLN A 24 -3.72 0.98 11.60
CA GLN A 24 -4.07 2.20 12.34
C GLN A 24 -3.27 3.41 11.85
N ARG A 25 -1.96 3.25 11.66
CA ARG A 25 -1.08 4.29 11.11
C ARG A 25 -1.53 4.75 9.74
N ILE A 26 -1.86 3.80 8.84
CA ILE A 26 -2.29 4.12 7.48
C ILE A 26 -3.67 4.79 7.45
N ILE A 27 -4.61 4.41 8.32
CA ILE A 27 -5.90 5.11 8.47
C ILE A 27 -5.67 6.57 8.89
N ALA A 28 -4.80 6.81 9.88
CA ALA A 28 -4.47 8.16 10.33
C ALA A 28 -3.79 8.98 9.22
N LEU A 29 -2.90 8.37 8.44
CA LEU A 29 -2.24 8.99 7.29
C LEU A 29 -3.24 9.35 6.18
N LYS A 30 -4.12 8.40 5.80
CA LYS A 30 -5.14 8.62 4.76
C LYS A 30 -6.15 9.70 5.18
N LYS A 31 -6.47 9.85 6.47
CA LYS A 31 -7.35 10.91 6.96
C LYS A 31 -6.83 12.31 6.60
N ARG A 32 -5.51 12.54 6.66
CA ARG A 32 -4.87 13.82 6.29
C ARG A 32 -4.74 14.04 4.78
N ARG A 33 -4.92 12.98 4.00
CA ARG A 33 -4.77 12.94 2.54
C ARG A 33 -6.11 12.82 1.82
N ARG A 34 -7.21 12.99 2.55
CA ARG A 34 -8.57 12.82 2.06
C ARG A 34 -9.17 14.17 1.72
N LEU A 35 -9.69 14.30 0.50
CA LEU A 35 -10.42 15.47 0.04
C LEU A 35 -11.84 15.06 -0.37
N ALA A 36 -12.84 15.66 0.26
CA ALA A 36 -14.22 15.48 -0.18
C ALA A 36 -14.51 16.37 -1.40
N VAL A 37 -15.22 15.82 -2.38
CA VAL A 37 -15.71 16.54 -3.57
C VAL A 37 -17.23 16.43 -3.56
N GLY A 38 -17.88 17.46 -3.02
CA GLY A 38 -19.30 17.42 -2.71
C GLY A 38 -19.64 16.33 -1.68
N ASN A 39 -20.85 15.78 -1.78
CA ASN A 39 -21.40 14.86 -0.77
C ASN A 39 -21.21 13.38 -1.11
N LEU A 40 -20.74 13.06 -2.32
CA LEU A 40 -20.75 11.70 -2.87
C LEU A 40 -19.36 11.15 -3.19
N VAL A 41 -18.39 12.04 -3.45
CA VAL A 41 -17.07 11.64 -3.92
C VAL A 41 -16.01 12.04 -2.90
N THR A 42 -15.07 11.14 -2.65
CA THR A 42 -13.91 11.38 -1.80
C THR A 42 -12.67 10.92 -2.55
N LEU A 43 -11.71 11.84 -2.70
CA LEU A 43 -10.39 11.55 -3.23
C LEU A 43 -9.44 11.26 -2.06
N VAL A 44 -8.57 10.28 -2.25
CA VAL A 44 -7.46 10.02 -1.33
C VAL A 44 -6.17 10.10 -2.14
N PHE A 45 -5.31 11.05 -1.77
CA PHE A 45 -4.00 11.18 -2.40
C PHE A 45 -3.05 10.12 -1.86
N GLU A 46 -2.70 9.15 -2.70
CA GLU A 46 -1.79 8.06 -2.32
C GLU A 46 -0.32 8.54 -2.24
N ASN A 47 0.49 7.83 -1.47
CA ASN A 47 1.94 8.00 -1.36
C ASN A 47 2.62 6.64 -1.21
N ARG A 48 3.96 6.63 -1.07
CA ARG A 48 4.70 5.38 -0.93
C ARG A 48 4.22 4.49 0.22
N GLU A 49 3.92 5.05 1.39
CA GLU A 49 3.45 4.27 2.55
C GLU A 49 2.06 3.68 2.35
N THR A 50 1.14 4.44 1.76
CA THR A 50 -0.22 3.95 1.53
C THR A 50 -0.27 2.90 0.43
N LEU A 51 0.59 3.01 -0.59
CA LEU A 51 0.75 2.00 -1.64
C LEU A 51 1.45 0.74 -1.12
N LEU A 52 2.52 0.86 -0.33
CA LEU A 52 3.18 -0.29 0.31
C LEU A 52 2.20 -1.09 1.17
N PHE A 53 1.35 -0.39 1.93
CA PHE A 53 0.29 -1.05 2.69
C PHE A 53 -0.72 -1.78 1.80
N GLN A 54 -1.13 -1.19 0.67
CA GLN A 54 -2.04 -1.84 -0.27
C GLN A 54 -1.41 -3.08 -0.90
N THR A 55 -0.15 -3.00 -1.33
CA THR A 55 0.60 -4.15 -1.86
C THR A 55 0.68 -5.30 -0.84
N GLN A 56 1.01 -5.00 0.42
CA GLN A 56 1.03 -6.02 1.47
C GLN A 56 -0.35 -6.61 1.77
N GLU A 57 -1.40 -5.80 1.77
CA GLU A 57 -2.77 -6.31 1.96
C GLU A 57 -3.22 -7.22 0.81
N MET A 58 -2.84 -6.92 -0.44
CA MET A 58 -3.13 -7.78 -1.59
C MET A 58 -2.42 -9.13 -1.48
N ILE A 59 -1.09 -9.11 -1.31
CA ILE A 59 -0.27 -10.31 -1.14
C ILE A 59 -0.78 -11.19 0.00
N ARG A 60 -1.14 -10.59 1.14
CA ARG A 60 -1.68 -11.31 2.30
C ARG A 60 -3.05 -11.90 2.03
N THR A 61 -3.97 -11.14 1.43
CA THR A 61 -5.35 -11.56 1.20
C THR A 61 -5.42 -12.71 0.21
N GLU A 62 -4.59 -12.64 -0.83
CA GLU A 62 -4.51 -13.65 -1.89
C GLU A 62 -3.51 -14.79 -1.57
N ARG A 63 -2.79 -14.68 -0.45
CA ARG A 63 -1.76 -15.63 -0.01
C ARG A 63 -0.70 -15.89 -1.09
N ILE A 64 -0.26 -14.81 -1.73
CA ILE A 64 0.75 -14.87 -2.79
C ILE A 64 2.11 -15.18 -2.16
N VAL A 65 2.69 -16.31 -2.55
CA VAL A 65 4.04 -16.73 -2.11
C VAL A 65 5.01 -16.88 -3.27
N ASP A 66 4.50 -16.85 -4.50
CA ASP A 66 5.30 -16.92 -5.72
C ASP A 66 6.02 -15.58 -5.94
N PRO A 67 7.36 -15.54 -5.98
CA PRO A 67 8.12 -14.32 -6.20
C PRO A 67 7.74 -13.57 -7.49
N GLN A 68 7.38 -14.30 -8.55
CA GLN A 68 6.99 -13.67 -9.81
C GLN A 68 5.67 -12.91 -9.65
N LYS A 69 4.68 -13.51 -9.00
CA LYS A 69 3.39 -12.85 -8.72
C LYS A 69 3.53 -11.69 -7.73
N ILE A 70 4.43 -11.80 -6.76
CA ILE A 70 4.76 -10.67 -5.87
C ILE A 70 5.32 -9.50 -6.69
N GLN A 71 6.18 -9.78 -7.67
CA GLN A 71 6.72 -8.74 -8.55
C GLN A 71 5.62 -8.10 -9.40
N GLU A 72 4.69 -8.90 -9.94
CA GLU A 72 3.52 -8.39 -10.69
C GLU A 72 2.69 -7.41 -9.84
N GLU A 73 2.41 -7.75 -8.58
CA GLU A 73 1.73 -6.84 -7.64
C GLU A 73 2.54 -5.57 -7.37
N LEU A 74 3.85 -5.70 -7.14
CA LEU A 74 4.73 -4.55 -6.97
C LEU A 74 4.69 -3.62 -8.18
N ASP A 75 4.71 -4.16 -9.40
CA ASP A 75 4.69 -3.38 -10.64
C ASP A 75 3.36 -2.62 -10.80
N VAL A 76 2.23 -3.28 -10.52
CA VAL A 76 0.89 -2.66 -10.55
C VAL A 76 0.81 -1.46 -9.60
N TYR A 77 1.27 -1.63 -8.35
CA TYR A 77 1.20 -0.54 -7.36
C TYR A 77 2.28 0.53 -7.57
N ASN A 78 3.46 0.16 -8.04
CA ASN A 78 4.51 1.13 -8.39
C ASN A 78 4.08 2.04 -9.55
N ALA A 79 3.25 1.57 -10.47
CA ALA A 79 2.67 2.41 -11.53
C ALA A 79 1.79 3.56 -11.00
N LEU A 80 1.28 3.42 -9.76
CA LEU A 80 0.49 4.45 -9.08
C LEU A 80 1.35 5.42 -8.24
N LEU A 81 2.67 5.18 -8.13
CA LEU A 81 3.53 6.07 -7.35
C LEU A 81 3.60 7.46 -7.98
N PRO A 82 3.46 8.52 -7.17
CA PRO A 82 3.66 9.88 -7.65
C PRO A 82 5.08 10.07 -8.21
N GLN A 83 5.14 10.57 -9.45
CA GLN A 83 6.37 11.02 -10.08
C GLN A 83 6.64 12.49 -9.76
N ALA A 84 7.84 12.97 -10.08
CA ALA A 84 8.08 14.40 -10.07
C ALA A 84 7.14 15.06 -11.10
N GLY A 85 6.46 16.12 -10.68
CA GLY A 85 5.60 16.93 -11.55
C GLY A 85 6.40 17.92 -12.38
#